data_AF-F6QHM6-F1
#
_entry.id   AF-F6QHM6-F1
#
_cell.length_a   1.000
_cell.length_b   1.000
_cell.length_c   1.000
_cell.angle_alpha   90.00
_cell.angle_beta   90.00
_cell.angle_gamma   90.00
#
_symmetry.space_group_name_H-M   'P 1'
#
loop_
_entity.id
_entity.type
_entity.pdbx_description
1 polymer ?
#
loop_
_entity_poly.entity_id
_entity_poly.type
_entity_poly.pdbx_seq_one_letter_code
_entity_poly.pdbx_strand_id
1 'polypeptide(L)'
;MVLDSGAQGYERAPDALPACPPPSPKPAPSDRKFLDQDGGRPVPSPPQPATSSSHLNHLSESEHPGPPPAQATPRSRPELQHLSESRKSRCGRIQRSESSCNVNSAGGSRGQGGGQIRSATSLPHIAKTRPGDGWGGSSKSPCLLVALRPCNLKPEQDKFFQSQFTYNPQFEYEEPLPVATLDKYRNASDQFTVQAVGIIRAVLEKFGSYERFEAATGGRLLSKCQIWAIVRKYLQKEGCAGEVVVQLTEDLLSQAVMMVEKSRPTLAINLAGARQHWLEGMLRHEIGTHYLRGVNNSQQPWRSAEGRQKYGLRPANPTEEGLASLHSVLFRRQPFLWRAALLYYTIQRAAHMSFCQLFQDLGQFVQDANVRWEYCVRAKRGQTDTSQPGCFSKDQVYLDGVLRILRYRQTIDFQLLAALGKVSYEDVDQLRPFGVLEQTRIPHFMQDLEIYRQQLEHIMATNKLDEEELGRLLPD
;
A
#
# COMPACT_ATOMS: atom_id res chain seq x y z
N MET A 1 66.33 -2.47 -20.99
CA MET A 1 66.94 -1.23 -20.45
C MET A 1 65.81 -0.25 -20.13
N VAL A 2 66.08 0.73 -19.26
CA VAL A 2 65.13 1.78 -18.83
C VAL A 2 65.39 3.07 -19.66
N LEU A 3 64.69 4.17 -19.35
CA LEU A 3 64.59 5.48 -20.04
C LEU A 3 63.46 5.48 -21.09
N ASP A 4 62.23 5.95 -20.84
CA ASP A 4 61.66 7.03 -19.96
C ASP A 4 61.86 8.46 -20.47
N SER A 5 60.75 9.15 -20.81
CA SER A 5 60.45 10.57 -20.51
C SER A 5 59.22 11.10 -21.28
N GLY A 6 58.23 11.64 -20.55
CA GLY A 6 57.45 12.82 -20.98
C GLY A 6 56.16 12.62 -21.80
N ALA A 7 55.01 12.79 -21.14
CA ALA A 7 53.75 13.23 -21.74
C ALA A 7 53.02 14.20 -20.78
N GLN A 8 52.48 15.30 -21.30
CA GLN A 8 51.99 16.43 -20.51
C GLN A 8 50.59 16.20 -19.91
N GLY A 9 50.26 16.98 -18.87
CA GLY A 9 48.90 17.16 -18.37
C GLY A 9 48.33 18.55 -18.72
N TYR A 10 47.07 18.76 -18.34
CA TYR A 10 46.22 19.94 -18.59
C TYR A 10 45.72 20.14 -20.02
N GLU A 11 44.46 19.74 -20.24
CA GLU A 11 43.46 20.71 -20.70
C GLU A 11 42.11 20.48 -20.00
N ARG A 12 41.15 21.39 -20.17
CA ARG A 12 40.02 21.61 -19.26
C ARG A 12 38.69 21.21 -19.90
N ALA A 13 37.79 20.61 -19.12
CA ALA A 13 36.46 20.22 -19.62
C ALA A 13 35.64 21.46 -20.06
N PRO A 14 34.90 21.40 -21.19
CA PRO A 14 34.07 22.50 -21.66
C PRO A 14 32.76 22.63 -20.87
N ASP A 15 32.27 23.87 -20.74
CA ASP A 15 31.09 24.23 -19.95
C ASP A 15 29.74 23.81 -20.56
N ALA A 16 28.69 23.86 -19.72
CA ALA A 16 27.35 23.39 -20.02
C ALA A 16 26.60 24.24 -21.09
N LEU A 17 25.76 23.56 -21.88
CA LEU A 17 24.87 24.19 -22.86
C LEU A 17 23.70 24.95 -22.17
N PRO A 18 23.27 26.10 -22.71
CA PRO A 18 22.26 26.96 -22.08
C PRO A 18 20.82 26.43 -22.19
N ALA A 19 19.98 26.79 -21.22
CA ALA A 19 18.57 26.43 -21.18
C ALA A 19 17.69 27.32 -22.09
N CYS A 20 16.61 26.74 -22.63
CA CYS A 20 15.65 27.46 -23.47
C CYS A 20 14.81 28.49 -22.67
N PRO A 21 14.51 29.67 -23.23
CA PRO A 21 13.64 30.68 -22.60
C PRO A 21 12.14 30.31 -22.69
N PRO A 22 11.29 30.84 -21.78
CA PRO A 22 9.84 30.64 -21.82
C PRO A 22 9.17 31.51 -22.91
N PRO A 23 7.99 31.10 -23.42
CA PRO A 23 7.28 31.84 -24.46
C PRO A 23 6.54 33.09 -23.95
N SER A 24 6.67 34.20 -24.68
CA SER A 24 5.97 35.46 -24.44
C SER A 24 4.47 35.41 -24.81
N PRO A 25 3.61 36.24 -24.17
CA PRO A 25 2.16 36.25 -24.43
C PRO A 25 1.79 36.86 -25.80
N LYS A 26 0.61 36.48 -26.31
CA LYS A 26 0.02 37.03 -27.54
C LYS A 26 -0.69 38.38 -27.28
N PRO A 27 -0.72 39.30 -28.26
CA PRO A 27 -1.33 40.63 -28.11
C PRO A 27 -2.86 40.60 -28.11
N ALA A 28 -3.47 41.63 -27.50
CA ALA A 28 -4.90 41.92 -27.58
C ALA A 28 -5.21 42.94 -28.71
N PRO A 29 -6.47 43.02 -29.19
CA PRO A 29 -6.87 43.98 -30.24
C PRO A 29 -6.94 45.43 -29.74
N SER A 30 -6.85 46.38 -30.66
CA SER A 30 -6.70 47.82 -30.37
C SER A 30 -7.98 48.66 -30.45
N ASP A 31 -7.91 49.81 -29.77
CA ASP A 31 -8.62 51.08 -29.98
C ASP A 31 -10.15 51.16 -29.99
N ARG A 32 -10.66 51.93 -29.02
CA ARG A 32 -11.47 53.13 -29.32
C ARG A 32 -11.15 54.27 -28.33
N LYS A 33 -11.16 55.50 -28.84
CA LYS A 33 -10.70 56.74 -28.17
C LYS A 33 -11.75 57.32 -27.20
N PHE A 34 -11.32 58.14 -26.25
CA PHE A 34 -11.74 59.55 -26.12
C PHE A 34 -10.77 60.35 -25.22
N LEU A 35 -10.93 61.68 -25.16
CA LEU A 35 -10.06 62.69 -24.53
C LEU A 35 -10.44 62.90 -23.02
N ASP A 36 -9.82 63.70 -22.13
CA ASP A 36 -8.86 64.83 -22.30
C ASP A 36 -8.10 65.22 -20.97
N GLN A 37 -7.09 66.08 -21.11
CA GLN A 37 -6.49 67.11 -20.21
C GLN A 37 -6.33 66.96 -18.65
N ASP A 38 -5.04 66.88 -18.26
CA ASP A 38 -4.25 67.88 -17.47
C ASP A 38 -4.32 68.02 -15.91
N GLY A 39 -3.17 68.43 -15.32
CA GLY A 39 -3.07 69.10 -14.01
C GLY A 39 -2.33 68.40 -12.83
N GLY A 40 -1.09 68.84 -12.48
CA GLY A 40 -0.56 68.77 -11.09
C GLY A 40 0.80 68.09 -10.81
N ARG A 41 1.57 68.64 -9.84
CA ARG A 41 2.89 68.20 -9.29
C ARG A 41 2.81 68.12 -7.73
N PRO A 42 3.86 67.78 -6.94
CA PRO A 42 4.75 66.59 -6.94
C PRO A 42 5.03 65.95 -5.52
N VAL A 43 5.64 64.75 -5.50
CA VAL A 43 6.76 64.18 -4.67
C VAL A 43 7.27 65.04 -3.46
N PRO A 44 7.52 64.54 -2.21
CA PRO A 44 8.41 63.39 -1.83
C PRO A 44 8.05 62.49 -0.60
N SER A 45 8.96 61.57 -0.23
CA SER A 45 9.02 60.66 0.95
C SER A 45 10.39 60.81 1.69
N PRO A 46 10.82 60.02 2.72
CA PRO A 46 10.19 58.95 3.54
C PRO A 46 10.06 59.38 5.04
N PRO A 47 10.78 58.93 6.13
CA PRO A 47 11.84 57.92 6.40
C PRO A 47 11.46 56.84 7.48
N GLN A 48 12.42 56.33 8.27
CA GLN A 48 12.27 55.45 9.46
C GLN A 48 13.20 55.90 10.62
N PRO A 49 13.02 55.40 11.85
CA PRO A 49 14.12 55.17 12.82
C PRO A 49 14.15 53.73 13.41
N ALA A 50 15.15 53.41 14.24
CA ALA A 50 15.50 52.02 14.63
C ALA A 50 16.03 51.85 16.08
N THR A 51 16.11 50.58 16.53
CA THR A 51 17.04 49.96 17.53
C THR A 51 17.43 50.65 18.85
N SER A 52 17.34 49.89 19.97
CA SER A 52 18.28 49.97 21.14
C SER A 52 18.10 48.77 22.11
N SER A 53 19.02 48.55 23.06
CA SER A 53 19.11 47.31 23.89
C SER A 53 19.73 47.49 25.30
N SER A 54 19.42 46.57 26.23
CA SER A 54 20.09 46.26 27.53
C SER A 54 19.43 44.99 28.14
N HIS A 55 20.08 43.98 28.76
CA HIS A 55 20.98 43.92 29.96
C HIS A 55 20.24 44.25 31.28
N LEU A 56 20.28 43.49 32.40
CA LEU A 56 21.11 42.33 32.85
C LEU A 56 20.45 41.57 34.05
N ASN A 57 20.96 40.35 34.39
CA ASN A 57 20.92 39.64 35.72
C ASN A 57 19.56 39.12 36.29
N HIS A 58 19.49 38.14 37.24
CA HIS A 58 20.28 36.90 37.58
C HIS A 58 19.53 36.11 38.71
N LEU A 59 19.77 34.77 38.87
CA LEU A 59 19.36 33.88 40.01
C LEU A 59 17.84 33.56 40.16
N SER A 60 17.35 32.49 40.83
CA SER A 60 17.85 31.11 41.07
C SER A 60 16.72 30.17 41.56
N GLU A 61 16.87 28.87 41.26
CA GLU A 61 16.43 27.57 41.89
C GLU A 61 15.33 27.43 42.98
N SER A 62 14.86 26.16 43.12
CA SER A 62 14.05 25.55 44.22
C SER A 62 12.54 25.91 44.28
N GLU A 63 11.60 25.06 44.74
CA GLU A 63 11.58 23.59 44.99
C GLU A 63 10.11 23.06 44.97
N HIS A 64 9.91 21.74 44.96
CA HIS A 64 8.59 21.10 45.17
C HIS A 64 8.41 20.61 46.61
N PRO A 65 7.17 20.62 47.15
CA PRO A 65 6.58 19.36 47.63
C PRO A 65 5.08 19.19 47.26
N GLY A 66 4.48 18.08 47.71
CA GLY A 66 3.22 17.52 47.17
C GLY A 66 1.94 17.59 48.04
N PRO A 67 0.91 16.78 47.72
CA PRO A 67 -0.48 16.77 48.28
C PRO A 67 -0.57 16.00 49.62
N PRO A 68 -1.72 15.89 50.38
CA PRO A 68 -3.12 15.62 49.94
C PRO A 68 -4.22 16.24 50.89
N PRO A 69 -5.44 15.69 51.17
CA PRO A 69 -6.26 14.64 50.52
C PRO A 69 -7.80 14.93 50.33
N ALA A 70 -8.41 14.20 49.38
CA ALA A 70 -9.71 13.49 49.42
C ALA A 70 -11.10 14.12 49.77
N GLN A 71 -12.12 13.66 49.02
CA GLN A 71 -13.57 13.54 49.31
C GLN A 71 -14.45 14.80 49.51
N ALA A 72 -15.37 15.05 48.57
CA ALA A 72 -16.83 14.90 48.77
C ALA A 72 -17.67 15.27 47.51
N THR A 73 -18.74 14.49 47.26
CA THR A 73 -19.90 14.83 46.40
C THR A 73 -21.18 14.40 47.15
N PRO A 74 -22.42 14.71 46.71
CA PRO A 74 -22.86 15.58 45.61
C PRO A 74 -23.86 16.68 46.06
N ARG A 75 -24.26 17.60 45.16
CA ARG A 75 -25.62 18.18 45.19
C ARG A 75 -26.08 18.88 43.89
N SER A 76 -27.27 18.46 43.44
CA SER A 76 -28.35 19.21 42.74
C SER A 76 -28.04 20.36 41.76
N ARG A 77 -28.55 20.18 40.53
CA ARG A 77 -29.13 21.17 39.58
C ARG A 77 -29.66 22.48 40.21
N PRO A 78 -29.71 23.56 39.40
CA PRO A 78 -31.01 23.92 38.79
C PRO A 78 -31.03 23.79 37.26
N GLU A 79 -32.23 23.90 36.68
CA GLU A 79 -32.46 24.04 35.24
C GLU A 79 -32.49 25.50 34.80
N LEU A 80 -32.19 25.76 33.53
CA LEU A 80 -32.72 26.93 32.82
C LEU A 80 -32.98 26.55 31.36
N GLN A 81 -34.22 26.79 30.92
CA GLN A 81 -34.67 26.58 29.55
C GLN A 81 -34.57 27.90 28.78
N HIS A 82 -34.08 27.91 27.54
CA HIS A 82 -34.80 28.58 26.44
C HIS A 82 -34.24 28.33 25.02
N LEU A 83 -35.18 28.20 24.08
CA LEU A 83 -35.15 28.57 22.66
C LEU A 83 -33.88 28.35 21.81
N SER A 84 -33.95 27.26 21.04
CA SER A 84 -33.87 27.25 19.56
C SER A 84 -33.24 28.44 18.80
N GLU A 85 -32.21 28.14 17.99
CA GLU A 85 -32.07 28.76 16.66
C GLU A 85 -31.62 27.71 15.62
N SER A 86 -32.28 27.65 14.46
CA SER A 86 -32.07 26.58 13.46
C SER A 86 -31.14 27.00 12.32
N ARG A 87 -29.85 26.65 12.41
CA ARG A 87 -28.87 26.91 11.35
C ARG A 87 -28.58 25.67 10.50
N LYS A 88 -29.40 25.47 9.47
CA LYS A 88 -29.25 24.42 8.44
C LYS A 88 -27.98 24.64 7.60
N SER A 89 -26.89 23.97 7.95
CA SER A 89 -25.72 23.88 7.06
C SER A 89 -26.07 23.05 5.83
N ARG A 90 -25.82 23.60 4.63
CA ARG A 90 -26.16 22.93 3.35
C ARG A 90 -25.10 21.87 3.00
N CYS A 91 -25.43 20.60 3.18
CA CYS A 91 -24.66 19.52 2.58
C CYS A 91 -24.83 19.51 1.05
N GLY A 92 -23.72 19.56 0.31
CA GLY A 92 -23.69 19.69 -1.16
C GLY A 92 -24.08 18.40 -1.87
N ARG A 93 -25.38 18.18 -2.11
CA ARG A 93 -25.91 17.03 -2.85
C ARG A 93 -25.59 17.16 -4.36
N ILE A 94 -24.42 16.67 -4.78
CA ILE A 94 -24.07 16.61 -6.21
C ILE A 94 -25.00 15.63 -6.92
N GLN A 95 -25.84 16.18 -7.79
CA GLN A 95 -26.82 15.46 -8.60
C GLN A 95 -26.10 14.78 -9.77
N ARG A 96 -26.26 13.46 -9.92
CA ARG A 96 -25.68 12.72 -11.05
C ARG A 96 -26.50 13.00 -12.31
N SER A 97 -25.88 13.58 -13.33
CA SER A 97 -26.45 13.62 -14.68
C SER A 97 -26.18 12.27 -15.36
N GLU A 98 -27.25 11.63 -15.84
CA GLU A 98 -27.14 10.40 -16.63
C GLU A 98 -26.91 10.77 -18.10
N SER A 99 -25.88 10.18 -18.72
CA SER A 99 -25.63 10.28 -20.16
C SER A 99 -25.61 8.86 -20.75
N SER A 100 -26.72 8.46 -21.35
CA SER A 100 -26.92 7.12 -21.90
C SER A 100 -26.33 6.99 -23.30
N CYS A 101 -25.47 5.97 -23.50
CA CYS A 101 -25.07 5.49 -24.81
C CYS A 101 -25.18 3.95 -24.85
N ASN A 102 -26.29 3.47 -25.39
CA ASN A 102 -26.56 2.04 -25.63
C ASN A 102 -25.85 1.53 -26.91
N VAL A 103 -26.13 0.26 -27.25
CA VAL A 103 -25.76 -0.51 -28.47
C VAL A 103 -24.51 -1.39 -28.24
N ASN A 104 -24.62 -2.68 -27.90
CA ASN A 104 -25.44 -3.71 -28.55
C ASN A 104 -25.82 -4.85 -27.59
N SER A 105 -27.06 -5.33 -27.67
CA SER A 105 -27.53 -6.55 -26.99
C SER A 105 -27.81 -7.66 -28.01
N ALA A 106 -27.17 -8.82 -27.85
CA ALA A 106 -27.62 -10.07 -28.45
C ALA A 106 -28.21 -10.94 -27.32
N GLY A 107 -29.48 -11.36 -27.47
CA GLY A 107 -30.21 -12.06 -26.41
C GLY A 107 -29.83 -13.53 -26.25
N GLY A 108 -29.83 -14.01 -25.01
CA GLY A 108 -29.66 -15.42 -24.66
C GLY A 108 -30.19 -15.69 -23.25
N SER A 109 -31.04 -16.70 -23.09
CA SER A 109 -31.79 -16.94 -21.85
C SER A 109 -30.97 -17.56 -20.71
N ARG A 110 -31.37 -17.22 -19.47
CA ARG A 110 -31.12 -17.93 -18.19
C ARG A 110 -30.03 -19.02 -18.19
N GLY A 111 -28.89 -18.71 -17.58
CA GLY A 111 -27.94 -19.70 -17.06
C GLY A 111 -27.22 -19.19 -15.82
N GLN A 112 -27.25 -19.94 -14.72
CA GLN A 112 -26.38 -19.67 -13.57
C GLN A 112 -24.94 -20.04 -13.94
N GLY A 113 -23.97 -19.16 -13.63
CA GLY A 113 -22.60 -19.30 -14.12
C GLY A 113 -21.60 -18.41 -13.39
N GLY A 114 -21.57 -18.47 -12.06
CA GLY A 114 -20.60 -17.75 -11.24
C GLY A 114 -19.17 -18.16 -11.58
N GLY A 115 -18.38 -17.25 -12.13
CA GLY A 115 -16.98 -17.50 -12.48
C GLY A 115 -16.13 -17.66 -11.21
N GLN A 116 -15.52 -18.83 -11.03
CA GLN A 116 -14.70 -19.11 -9.84
C GLN A 116 -13.37 -18.35 -9.87
N ILE A 117 -13.02 -17.72 -8.75
CA ILE A 117 -11.89 -16.81 -8.59
C ILE A 117 -10.73 -17.47 -7.82
N ARG A 118 -9.49 -17.35 -8.33
CA ARG A 118 -8.25 -17.80 -7.66
C ARG A 118 -7.26 -16.65 -7.49
N SER A 119 -6.72 -16.47 -6.27
CA SER A 119 -5.67 -15.48 -5.95
C SER A 119 -4.29 -15.91 -6.46
N ALA A 120 -3.44 -14.95 -6.84
CA ALA A 120 -2.02 -15.14 -7.17
C ALA A 120 -1.17 -15.81 -6.09
N THR A 121 -1.60 -15.71 -4.82
CA THR A 121 -0.97 -16.39 -3.66
C THR A 121 -1.37 -17.87 -3.54
N SER A 122 -2.34 -18.31 -4.34
CA SER A 122 -2.92 -19.66 -4.34
C SER A 122 -3.14 -20.18 -5.77
N LEU A 123 -2.20 -19.92 -6.68
CA LEU A 123 -2.23 -20.45 -8.04
C LEU A 123 -1.45 -21.78 -8.13
N PRO A 124 -2.13 -22.95 -8.14
CA PRO A 124 -1.58 -24.08 -8.85
C PRO A 124 -1.57 -23.77 -10.35
N HIS A 125 -0.40 -23.94 -10.96
CA HIS A 125 -0.23 -24.29 -12.38
C HIS A 125 -1.01 -23.50 -13.44
N ILE A 126 -0.31 -22.57 -14.09
CA ILE A 126 -0.52 -22.33 -15.54
C ILE A 126 0.14 -23.52 -16.29
N ALA A 127 -0.55 -24.67 -16.29
CA ALA A 127 -0.22 -25.79 -17.14
C ALA A 127 -1.26 -25.86 -18.28
N LYS A 128 -0.80 -25.93 -19.52
CA LYS A 128 -1.68 -26.23 -20.67
C LYS A 128 -2.12 -27.70 -20.58
N THR A 129 -3.29 -27.95 -20.01
CA THR A 129 -3.92 -29.27 -20.04
C THR A 129 -4.16 -29.69 -21.48
N ARG A 130 -3.57 -30.82 -21.91
CA ARG A 130 -3.96 -31.46 -23.17
C ARG A 130 -5.42 -31.93 -23.08
N PRO A 131 -6.21 -31.89 -24.17
CA PRO A 131 -7.54 -32.46 -24.18
C PRO A 131 -7.44 -33.99 -24.23
N GLY A 132 -7.83 -34.67 -23.14
CA GLY A 132 -7.80 -36.13 -23.06
C GLY A 132 -7.32 -36.67 -21.72
N ASP A 133 -8.06 -36.36 -20.64
CA ASP A 133 -8.18 -37.19 -19.44
C ASP A 133 -9.38 -36.68 -18.64
N GLY A 134 -10.43 -37.51 -18.50
CA GLY A 134 -11.69 -37.11 -17.90
C GLY A 134 -11.96 -37.83 -16.58
N TRP A 135 -11.89 -37.11 -15.46
CA TRP A 135 -12.25 -37.62 -14.13
C TRP A 135 -12.95 -36.54 -13.29
N GLY A 136 -13.92 -36.99 -12.48
CA GLY A 136 -14.38 -36.38 -11.22
C GLY A 136 -14.72 -34.88 -11.21
N GLY A 137 -16.03 -34.57 -11.16
CA GLY A 137 -16.56 -33.22 -10.91
C GLY A 137 -16.26 -32.67 -9.51
N SER A 138 -14.99 -32.37 -9.22
CA SER A 138 -14.59 -31.60 -8.04
C SER A 138 -15.16 -30.18 -8.15
N SER A 139 -16.12 -29.86 -7.27
CA SER A 139 -16.46 -28.48 -6.95
C SER A 139 -15.25 -27.84 -6.29
N LYS A 140 -14.62 -26.87 -6.96
CA LYS A 140 -13.36 -26.27 -6.51
C LYS A 140 -13.69 -25.04 -5.67
N SER A 141 -13.37 -25.09 -4.37
CA SER A 141 -13.68 -24.04 -3.41
C SER A 141 -13.14 -22.66 -3.84
N PRO A 142 -13.85 -21.56 -3.54
CA PRO A 142 -13.36 -20.21 -3.81
C PRO A 142 -12.04 -19.95 -3.06
N CYS A 143 -11.18 -19.08 -3.58
CA CYS A 143 -9.92 -18.80 -2.90
C CYS A 143 -10.13 -18.13 -1.52
N LEU A 144 -9.21 -18.40 -0.59
CA LEU A 144 -9.35 -18.11 0.85
C LEU A 144 -9.85 -16.69 1.18
N LEU A 145 -9.39 -15.67 0.47
CA LEU A 145 -9.76 -14.28 0.74
C LEU A 145 -11.16 -13.88 0.20
N VAL A 146 -11.73 -14.69 -0.68
CA VAL A 146 -13.14 -14.59 -1.11
C VAL A 146 -14.02 -15.37 -0.13
N ALA A 147 -13.61 -16.59 0.25
CA ALA A 147 -14.33 -17.40 1.25
C ALA A 147 -14.42 -16.70 2.63
N LEU A 148 -13.38 -15.99 3.05
CA LEU A 148 -13.33 -15.24 4.30
C LEU A 148 -13.74 -13.76 4.14
N ARG A 149 -14.69 -13.48 3.23
CA ARG A 149 -15.42 -12.21 3.18
C ARG A 149 -16.76 -12.41 3.89
N PRO A 150 -17.13 -11.62 4.91
CA PRO A 150 -18.47 -11.71 5.48
C PRO A 150 -19.54 -11.37 4.44
N CYS A 151 -20.60 -12.16 4.35
CA CYS A 151 -21.71 -11.89 3.44
C CYS A 151 -22.57 -10.70 3.94
N ASN A 152 -22.69 -10.55 5.26
CA ASN A 152 -23.41 -9.46 5.93
C ASN A 152 -22.56 -8.19 6.18
N LEU A 153 -21.37 -8.08 5.58
CA LEU A 153 -20.36 -7.05 5.87
C LEU A 153 -20.91 -5.61 5.86
N LYS A 154 -21.81 -5.28 4.93
CA LYS A 154 -22.36 -3.92 4.81
C LYS A 154 -23.42 -3.62 5.88
N PRO A 155 -24.47 -4.45 6.09
CA PRO A 155 -25.33 -4.36 7.27
C PRO A 155 -24.56 -4.24 8.60
N GLU A 156 -23.49 -5.01 8.79
CA GLU A 156 -22.67 -4.94 10.01
C GLU A 156 -21.91 -3.62 10.14
N GLN A 157 -21.38 -3.07 9.05
CA GLN A 157 -20.80 -1.73 9.03
C GLN A 157 -21.83 -0.67 9.44
N ASP A 158 -23.05 -0.74 8.88
CA ASP A 158 -24.07 0.26 9.14
C ASP A 158 -24.57 0.21 10.60
N LYS A 159 -24.74 -0.99 11.18
CA LYS A 159 -24.99 -1.17 12.63
C LYS A 159 -23.86 -0.57 13.48
N PHE A 160 -22.60 -0.87 13.14
CA PHE A 160 -21.44 -0.42 13.90
C PHE A 160 -21.31 1.11 13.93
N PHE A 161 -21.49 1.77 12.78
CA PHE A 161 -21.44 3.22 12.68
C PHE A 161 -22.65 3.89 13.38
N GLN A 162 -23.85 3.31 13.28
CA GLN A 162 -25.03 3.78 14.02
C GLN A 162 -24.82 3.71 15.55
N SER A 163 -24.16 2.66 16.05
CA SER A 163 -23.83 2.46 17.47
C SER A 163 -22.80 3.44 18.06
N GLN A 164 -22.29 4.40 17.27
CA GLN A 164 -21.12 5.22 17.62
C GLN A 164 -19.89 4.38 17.98
N PHE A 165 -19.66 3.31 17.22
CA PHE A 165 -18.49 2.42 17.36
C PHE A 165 -18.42 1.63 18.68
N THR A 166 -19.57 1.38 19.33
CA THR A 166 -19.65 0.63 20.60
C THR A 166 -20.02 -0.85 20.41
N TYR A 167 -20.76 -1.18 19.35
CA TYR A 167 -21.14 -2.54 18.95
C TYR A 167 -19.92 -3.38 18.53
N ASN A 168 -19.97 -4.71 18.68
CA ASN A 168 -19.02 -5.63 18.06
C ASN A 168 -19.74 -6.39 16.92
N PRO A 169 -19.36 -6.18 15.65
CA PRO A 169 -19.93 -6.88 14.50
C PRO A 169 -20.04 -8.40 14.67
N GLN A 170 -21.11 -8.96 14.14
CA GLN A 170 -21.35 -10.40 14.12
C GLN A 170 -21.32 -10.86 12.65
N PHE A 171 -20.19 -11.42 12.21
CA PHE A 171 -19.95 -11.70 10.80
C PHE A 171 -20.49 -13.08 10.37
N GLU A 172 -21.30 -13.09 9.32
CA GLU A 172 -21.81 -14.31 8.68
C GLU A 172 -20.94 -14.67 7.46
N TYR A 173 -20.69 -15.95 7.22
CA TYR A 173 -19.87 -16.46 6.09
C TYR A 173 -20.61 -17.59 5.36
N GLU A 174 -20.20 -17.88 4.13
CA GLU A 174 -20.69 -19.03 3.37
C GLU A 174 -19.95 -20.31 3.82
N GLU A 175 -20.69 -21.29 4.34
CA GLU A 175 -20.16 -22.60 4.74
C GLU A 175 -19.90 -23.52 3.52
N PRO A 176 -18.93 -24.46 3.57
CA PRO A 176 -18.08 -24.78 4.72
C PRO A 176 -16.87 -23.86 4.88
N LEU A 177 -16.69 -23.30 6.08
CA LEU A 177 -15.50 -22.53 6.44
C LEU A 177 -14.24 -23.40 6.43
N PRO A 178 -13.09 -22.92 5.90
CA PRO A 178 -11.87 -23.72 5.76
C PRO A 178 -11.08 -23.78 7.08
N VAL A 179 -11.60 -24.49 8.09
CA VAL A 179 -11.09 -24.54 9.48
C VAL A 179 -9.58 -24.74 9.56
N ALA A 180 -9.03 -25.79 8.93
CA ALA A 180 -7.58 -26.06 8.94
C ALA A 180 -6.71 -24.95 8.31
N THR A 181 -7.31 -24.07 7.49
CA THR A 181 -6.63 -22.87 6.96
C THR A 181 -6.82 -21.67 7.87
N LEU A 182 -7.93 -21.56 8.60
CA LEU A 182 -8.10 -20.56 9.67
C LEU A 182 -7.12 -20.81 10.82
N ASP A 183 -6.95 -22.06 11.24
CA ASP A 183 -6.02 -22.44 12.33
C ASP A 183 -4.57 -22.06 12.02
N LYS A 184 -4.14 -22.20 10.74
CA LYS A 184 -2.83 -21.73 10.28
C LYS A 184 -2.60 -20.23 10.53
N TYR A 185 -3.65 -19.41 10.52
CA TYR A 185 -3.59 -17.96 10.69
C TYR A 185 -4.26 -17.48 11.99
N ARG A 186 -4.52 -18.37 12.96
CA ARG A 186 -5.19 -18.05 14.23
C ARG A 186 -4.32 -17.17 15.14
N ASN A 187 -3.01 -17.44 15.14
CA ASN A 187 -2.04 -16.84 16.06
C ASN A 187 -1.31 -15.66 15.40
N ALA A 188 -1.16 -14.55 16.12
CA ALA A 188 -0.31 -13.44 15.74
C ALA A 188 1.15 -13.70 16.14
N SER A 189 2.09 -13.20 15.33
CA SER A 189 3.48 -12.99 15.71
C SER A 189 3.64 -11.61 16.36
N ASP A 190 4.53 -11.50 17.33
CA ASP A 190 4.95 -10.25 17.97
C ASP A 190 6.38 -9.81 17.58
N GLN A 191 7.17 -10.69 16.96
CA GLN A 191 8.59 -10.53 16.59
C GLN A 191 8.97 -9.15 16.03
N PHE A 192 8.10 -8.55 15.20
CA PHE A 192 8.35 -7.26 14.53
C PHE A 192 7.47 -6.11 15.01
N THR A 193 6.88 -6.23 16.21
CA THR A 193 5.98 -5.21 16.78
C THR A 193 6.71 -3.90 17.03
N VAL A 194 7.97 -3.95 17.47
CA VAL A 194 8.80 -2.75 17.70
C VAL A 194 9.03 -1.98 16.40
N GLN A 195 9.41 -2.67 15.32
CA GLN A 195 9.67 -2.03 14.02
C GLN A 195 8.37 -1.57 13.35
N ALA A 196 7.27 -2.31 13.51
CA ALA A 196 5.95 -1.86 13.08
C ALA A 196 5.56 -0.54 13.75
N VAL A 197 5.71 -0.44 15.08
CA VAL A 197 5.44 0.81 15.83
C VAL A 197 6.45 1.91 15.46
N GLY A 198 7.71 1.58 15.22
CA GLY A 198 8.74 2.51 14.75
C GLY A 198 8.40 3.16 13.40
N ILE A 199 7.99 2.35 12.42
CA ILE A 199 7.54 2.83 11.09
C ILE A 199 6.30 3.72 11.21
N ILE A 200 5.32 3.32 12.04
CA ILE A 200 4.10 4.11 12.28
C ILE A 200 4.48 5.47 12.91
N ARG A 201 5.34 5.48 13.93
CA ARG A 201 5.82 6.71 14.58
C ARG A 201 6.59 7.60 13.61
N ALA A 202 7.50 7.07 12.79
CA ALA A 202 8.26 7.84 11.82
C ALA A 202 7.38 8.56 10.77
N VAL A 203 6.22 7.99 10.42
CA VAL A 203 5.20 8.68 9.60
C VAL A 203 4.46 9.75 10.41
N LEU A 204 4.04 9.46 11.63
CA LEU A 204 3.27 10.40 12.45
C LEU A 204 4.10 11.61 12.91
N GLU A 205 5.38 11.43 13.22
CA GLU A 205 6.34 12.52 13.45
C GLU A 205 6.44 13.47 12.26
N LYS A 206 6.36 12.94 11.03
CA LYS A 206 6.58 13.72 9.80
C LYS A 206 5.32 14.33 9.19
N PHE A 207 4.16 13.70 9.39
CA PHE A 207 2.89 14.11 8.78
C PHE A 207 1.79 14.45 9.80
N GLY A 208 1.89 14.00 11.05
CA GLY A 208 0.90 14.21 12.12
C GLY A 208 -0.33 13.29 12.09
N SER A 209 -0.71 12.74 10.92
CA SER A 209 -1.75 11.70 10.81
C SER A 209 -1.62 10.87 9.53
N TYR A 210 -2.30 9.72 9.48
CA TYR A 210 -2.43 8.92 8.27
C TYR A 210 -2.96 9.71 7.07
N GLU A 211 -4.00 10.51 7.28
CA GLU A 211 -4.72 11.23 6.22
C GLU A 211 -3.80 12.27 5.57
N ARG A 212 -2.95 12.93 6.37
CA ARG A 212 -1.94 13.87 5.88
C ARG A 212 -0.82 13.16 5.12
N PHE A 213 -0.37 11.99 5.57
CA PHE A 213 0.56 11.13 4.85
C PHE A 213 -0.02 10.65 3.51
N GLU A 214 -1.28 10.21 3.48
CA GLU A 214 -1.96 9.77 2.26
C GLU A 214 -2.15 10.93 1.27
N ALA A 215 -2.62 12.10 1.71
CA ALA A 215 -2.77 13.27 0.84
C ALA A 215 -1.42 13.69 0.24
N ALA A 216 -0.37 13.76 1.06
CA ALA A 216 0.96 14.24 0.65
C ALA A 216 1.75 13.24 -0.20
N THR A 217 1.52 11.93 -0.07
CA THR A 217 2.31 10.90 -0.78
C THR A 217 1.55 10.09 -1.81
N GLY A 218 0.22 10.01 -1.74
CA GLY A 218 -0.64 9.36 -2.73
C GLY A 218 -1.14 10.31 -3.81
N GLY A 219 -1.39 11.57 -3.44
CA GLY A 219 -2.02 12.56 -4.33
C GLY A 219 -3.49 12.26 -4.62
N ARG A 220 -4.02 12.88 -5.69
CA ARG A 220 -5.43 12.77 -6.05
C ARG A 220 -5.83 11.35 -6.47
N LEU A 221 -7.11 11.04 -6.26
CA LEU A 221 -7.76 9.88 -6.88
C LEU A 221 -7.80 10.04 -8.41
N LEU A 222 -7.74 8.92 -9.11
CA LEU A 222 -7.69 8.86 -10.58
C LEU A 222 -9.06 8.50 -11.17
N SER A 223 -9.38 9.08 -12.33
CA SER A 223 -10.56 8.65 -13.09
C SER A 223 -10.32 7.29 -13.77
N LYS A 224 -11.40 6.56 -14.11
CA LYS A 224 -11.31 5.26 -14.82
C LYS A 224 -10.40 5.36 -16.06
N CYS A 225 -10.49 6.44 -16.84
CA CYS A 225 -9.67 6.68 -18.03
C CYS A 225 -8.18 6.89 -17.69
N GLN A 226 -7.86 7.59 -16.59
CA GLN A 226 -6.47 7.80 -16.14
C GLN A 226 -5.85 6.48 -15.64
N ILE A 227 -6.62 5.67 -14.89
CA ILE A 227 -6.19 4.33 -14.47
C ILE A 227 -5.89 3.47 -15.70
N TRP A 228 -6.82 3.39 -16.66
CA TRP A 228 -6.63 2.63 -17.90
C TRP A 228 -5.40 3.08 -18.71
N ALA A 229 -5.12 4.38 -18.78
CA ALA A 229 -3.93 4.89 -19.48
C ALA A 229 -2.62 4.47 -18.80
N ILE A 230 -2.54 4.59 -17.46
CA ILE A 230 -1.36 4.21 -16.69
C ILE A 230 -1.15 2.68 -16.74
N VAL A 231 -2.21 1.90 -16.54
CA VAL A 231 -2.14 0.43 -16.59
C VAL A 231 -1.72 -0.06 -17.98
N ARG A 232 -2.27 0.53 -19.06
CA ARG A 232 -1.86 0.20 -20.44
C ARG A 232 -0.38 0.49 -20.68
N LYS A 233 0.11 1.66 -20.27
CA LYS A 233 1.53 2.04 -20.38
C LYS A 233 2.43 1.07 -19.60
N TYR A 234 2.02 0.67 -18.40
CA TYR A 234 2.77 -0.28 -17.57
C TYR A 234 2.80 -1.68 -18.19
N LEU A 235 1.66 -2.20 -18.66
CA LEU A 235 1.60 -3.49 -19.34
C LEU A 235 2.42 -3.49 -20.65
N GLN A 236 2.49 -2.37 -21.37
CA GLN A 236 3.39 -2.23 -22.53
C GLN A 236 4.88 -2.25 -22.11
N LYS A 237 5.24 -1.54 -21.03
CA LYS A 237 6.61 -1.46 -20.49
C LYS A 237 7.17 -2.81 -20.04
N GLU A 238 6.35 -3.66 -19.41
CA GLU A 238 6.76 -5.00 -18.94
C GLU A 238 6.47 -6.12 -19.97
N GLY A 239 6.07 -5.77 -21.21
CA GLY A 239 5.72 -6.74 -22.26
C GLY A 239 4.45 -7.57 -22.00
N CYS A 240 3.62 -7.17 -21.03
CA CYS A 240 2.41 -7.87 -20.58
C CYS A 240 1.12 -7.52 -21.35
N ALA A 241 1.22 -6.75 -22.43
CA ALA A 241 0.06 -6.21 -23.14
C ALA A 241 -0.76 -7.32 -23.84
N GLY A 242 -2.02 -7.48 -23.41
CA GLY A 242 -2.93 -8.52 -23.92
C GLY A 242 -2.89 -9.84 -23.15
N GLU A 243 -1.78 -10.13 -22.44
CA GLU A 243 -1.64 -11.30 -21.58
C GLU A 243 -2.57 -11.22 -20.35
N VAL A 244 -2.65 -10.02 -19.75
CA VAL A 244 -3.41 -9.74 -18.52
C VAL A 244 -4.71 -8.99 -18.83
N VAL A 245 -5.84 -9.52 -18.34
CA VAL A 245 -7.14 -8.83 -18.29
C VAL A 245 -7.14 -7.86 -17.12
N VAL A 246 -7.76 -6.69 -17.26
CA VAL A 246 -7.86 -5.69 -16.18
C VAL A 246 -9.34 -5.39 -15.91
N GLN A 247 -9.71 -5.38 -14.63
CA GLN A 247 -11.05 -5.09 -14.13
C GLN A 247 -10.97 -3.95 -13.10
N LEU A 248 -11.95 -3.03 -13.12
CA LEU A 248 -12.05 -1.94 -12.15
C LEU A 248 -13.34 -2.11 -11.33
N THR A 249 -13.23 -2.15 -10.01
CA THR A 249 -14.31 -2.49 -9.06
C THR A 249 -14.21 -1.58 -7.82
N GLU A 250 -15.26 -1.53 -7.01
CA GLU A 250 -15.27 -0.87 -5.69
C GLU A 250 -15.33 -1.92 -4.54
N ASP A 251 -15.44 -3.21 -4.87
CA ASP A 251 -15.81 -4.30 -3.95
C ASP A 251 -14.61 -4.98 -3.25
N LEU A 252 -13.38 -4.53 -3.46
CA LEU A 252 -12.17 -5.19 -2.95
C LEU A 252 -11.71 -4.62 -1.60
N LEU A 253 -11.50 -5.51 -0.62
CA LEU A 253 -10.84 -5.18 0.67
C LEU A 253 -9.31 -4.91 0.52
N SER A 254 -8.79 -4.89 -0.71
CA SER A 254 -7.40 -4.58 -1.08
C SER A 254 -7.38 -3.55 -2.21
N GLN A 255 -6.26 -2.83 -2.36
CA GLN A 255 -6.12 -1.83 -3.43
C GLN A 255 -6.14 -2.46 -4.84
N ALA A 256 -5.68 -3.71 -4.94
CA ALA A 256 -5.84 -4.57 -6.11
C ALA A 256 -5.77 -6.05 -5.69
N VAL A 257 -5.91 -6.95 -6.67
CA VAL A 257 -5.52 -8.36 -6.56
C VAL A 257 -5.26 -8.96 -7.95
N MET A 258 -4.12 -9.62 -8.12
CA MET A 258 -3.85 -10.52 -9.25
C MET A 258 -4.56 -11.87 -9.05
N MET A 259 -5.26 -12.31 -10.08
CA MET A 259 -6.11 -13.50 -10.08
C MET A 259 -5.95 -14.33 -11.35
N VAL A 260 -6.49 -15.54 -11.37
CA VAL A 260 -6.84 -16.23 -12.62
C VAL A 260 -8.35 -16.47 -12.66
N GLU A 261 -8.99 -15.93 -13.70
CA GLU A 261 -10.42 -16.11 -14.00
C GLU A 261 -10.55 -16.71 -15.40
N LYS A 262 -11.33 -17.79 -15.57
CA LYS A 262 -11.56 -18.45 -16.88
C LYS A 262 -10.26 -18.73 -17.65
N SER A 263 -9.24 -19.21 -16.95
CA SER A 263 -7.87 -19.48 -17.45
C SER A 263 -7.09 -18.27 -17.99
N ARG A 264 -7.55 -17.03 -17.75
CA ARG A 264 -6.80 -15.80 -18.04
C ARG A 264 -6.28 -15.16 -16.74
N PRO A 265 -5.05 -14.61 -16.73
CA PRO A 265 -4.61 -13.69 -15.67
C PRO A 265 -5.52 -12.45 -15.65
N THR A 266 -6.04 -12.10 -14.48
CA THR A 266 -6.94 -10.97 -14.27
C THR A 266 -6.45 -10.12 -13.10
N LEU A 267 -6.10 -8.86 -13.37
CA LEU A 267 -5.85 -7.84 -12.37
C LEU A 267 -7.15 -7.09 -12.06
N ALA A 268 -7.69 -7.26 -10.85
CA ALA A 268 -8.78 -6.40 -10.36
C ALA A 268 -8.19 -5.25 -9.52
N ILE A 269 -8.66 -4.02 -9.75
CA ILE A 269 -8.18 -2.80 -9.09
C ILE A 269 -9.34 -2.11 -8.37
N ASN A 270 -9.14 -1.71 -7.10
CA ASN A 270 -10.11 -0.91 -6.37
C ASN A 270 -10.04 0.56 -6.81
N LEU A 271 -11.15 1.08 -7.32
CA LEU A 271 -11.30 2.47 -7.75
C LEU A 271 -11.09 3.49 -6.62
N ALA A 272 -11.53 3.19 -5.40
CA ALA A 272 -11.36 4.06 -4.24
C ALA A 272 -9.90 4.14 -3.77
N GLY A 273 -9.08 3.12 -4.05
CA GLY A 273 -7.64 3.10 -3.72
C GLY A 273 -6.72 3.67 -4.80
N ALA A 274 -7.23 4.00 -5.98
CA ALA A 274 -6.43 4.32 -7.16
C ALA A 274 -5.90 5.78 -7.15
N ARG A 275 -4.84 6.03 -6.37
CA ARG A 275 -4.19 7.35 -6.23
C ARG A 275 -3.02 7.57 -7.20
N GLN A 276 -2.85 8.81 -7.65
CA GLN A 276 -1.91 9.22 -8.71
C GLN A 276 -0.46 8.74 -8.51
N HIS A 277 0.07 8.85 -7.29
CA HIS A 277 1.47 8.52 -7.00
C HIS A 277 1.66 7.09 -6.44
N TRP A 278 0.58 6.34 -6.24
CA TRP A 278 0.63 4.97 -5.72
C TRP A 278 0.28 3.90 -6.77
N LEU A 279 -0.44 4.24 -7.84
CA LEU A 279 -0.91 3.26 -8.83
C LEU A 279 0.23 2.47 -9.50
N GLU A 280 1.33 3.11 -9.90
CA GLU A 280 2.51 2.42 -10.47
C GLU A 280 3.28 1.61 -9.40
N GLY A 281 3.09 1.89 -8.10
CA GLY A 281 3.55 1.01 -7.02
C GLY A 281 2.70 -0.26 -6.93
N MET A 282 1.37 -0.13 -6.96
CA MET A 282 0.46 -1.28 -7.02
C MET A 282 0.73 -2.16 -8.26
N LEU A 283 1.00 -1.56 -9.42
CA LEU A 283 1.32 -2.34 -10.62
C LEU A 283 2.66 -3.10 -10.50
N ARG A 284 3.64 -2.57 -9.78
CA ARG A 284 4.88 -3.32 -9.44
C ARG A 284 4.65 -4.44 -8.42
N HIS A 285 3.67 -4.30 -7.53
CA HIS A 285 3.21 -5.37 -6.63
C HIS A 285 2.57 -6.51 -7.45
N GLU A 286 1.48 -6.21 -8.16
CA GLU A 286 0.64 -7.22 -8.82
C GLU A 286 1.21 -7.78 -10.13
N ILE A 287 1.68 -6.90 -11.02
CA ILE A 287 2.28 -7.30 -12.31
C ILE A 287 3.77 -7.57 -12.11
N GLY A 288 4.51 -6.57 -11.63
CA GLY A 288 5.96 -6.59 -11.52
C GLY A 288 6.51 -7.69 -10.61
N THR A 289 5.73 -8.13 -9.61
CA THR A 289 6.12 -9.20 -8.69
C THR A 289 5.29 -10.46 -8.94
N HIS A 290 4.01 -10.44 -8.56
CA HIS A 290 3.21 -11.67 -8.51
C HIS A 290 2.95 -12.33 -9.87
N TYR A 291 2.74 -11.53 -10.92
CA TYR A 291 2.54 -12.03 -12.28
C TYR A 291 3.85 -12.50 -12.91
N LEU A 292 4.88 -11.64 -12.99
CA LEU A 292 6.14 -11.99 -13.67
C LEU A 292 6.88 -13.14 -12.98
N ARG A 293 6.96 -13.18 -11.64
CA ARG A 293 7.49 -14.35 -10.90
C ARG A 293 6.63 -15.59 -11.11
N GLY A 294 5.32 -15.44 -11.30
CA GLY A 294 4.41 -16.54 -11.66
C GLY A 294 4.66 -17.10 -13.07
N VAL A 295 4.90 -16.23 -14.06
CA VAL A 295 5.29 -16.61 -15.42
C VAL A 295 6.62 -17.35 -15.40
N ASN A 296 7.64 -16.81 -14.75
CA ASN A 296 8.95 -17.46 -14.62
C ASN A 296 8.83 -18.82 -13.91
N ASN A 297 8.10 -18.88 -12.79
CA ASN A 297 7.85 -20.12 -12.04
C ASN A 297 7.18 -21.22 -12.87
N SER A 298 6.35 -20.88 -13.86
CA SER A 298 5.68 -21.87 -14.72
C SER A 298 6.66 -22.69 -15.60
N GLN A 299 7.84 -22.14 -15.86
CA GLN A 299 8.89 -22.77 -16.66
C GLN A 299 9.76 -23.73 -15.82
N GLN A 300 9.87 -23.46 -14.51
CA GLN A 300 10.85 -24.12 -13.63
C GLN A 300 10.53 -25.59 -13.29
N PRO A 301 11.55 -26.41 -12.95
CA PRO A 301 11.37 -27.79 -12.49
C PRO A 301 10.52 -27.91 -11.22
N TRP A 302 10.63 -26.95 -10.29
CA TRP A 302 9.85 -26.85 -9.06
C TRP A 302 8.51 -26.11 -9.23
N ARG A 303 7.96 -26.04 -10.45
CA ARG A 303 6.64 -25.43 -10.66
C ARG A 303 5.51 -26.13 -9.89
N SER A 304 5.69 -27.40 -9.51
CA SER A 304 4.67 -28.27 -8.89
C SER A 304 4.99 -28.65 -7.44
N ALA A 305 4.02 -29.25 -6.75
CA ALA A 305 4.21 -29.73 -5.38
C ALA A 305 5.28 -30.83 -5.31
N GLU A 306 5.25 -31.77 -6.27
CA GLU A 306 6.19 -32.88 -6.39
C GLU A 306 7.59 -32.35 -6.75
N GLY A 307 7.66 -31.35 -7.64
CA GLY A 307 8.89 -30.64 -7.96
C GLY A 307 9.46 -29.92 -6.74
N ARG A 308 8.64 -29.15 -6.01
CA ARG A 308 9.05 -28.47 -4.77
C ARG A 308 9.56 -29.44 -3.71
N GLN A 309 8.90 -30.58 -3.55
CA GLN A 309 9.33 -31.63 -2.64
C GLN A 309 10.66 -32.26 -3.10
N LYS A 310 10.80 -32.57 -4.39
CA LYS A 310 12.05 -33.13 -4.98
C LYS A 310 13.26 -32.21 -4.75
N TYR A 311 13.09 -30.90 -4.86
CA TYR A 311 14.15 -29.91 -4.64
C TYR A 311 14.22 -29.40 -3.19
N GLY A 312 13.37 -29.88 -2.28
CA GLY A 312 13.40 -29.52 -0.86
C GLY A 312 13.06 -28.05 -0.53
N LEU A 313 12.24 -27.39 -1.35
CA LEU A 313 12.09 -25.92 -1.27
C LEU A 313 11.43 -25.43 0.01
N ARG A 314 11.91 -24.29 0.52
CA ARG A 314 11.21 -23.52 1.56
C ARG A 314 9.91 -22.90 1.01
N PRO A 315 8.97 -22.51 1.89
CA PRO A 315 7.81 -21.74 1.46
C PRO A 315 8.22 -20.40 0.83
N ALA A 316 7.73 -20.11 -0.37
CA ALA A 316 8.01 -18.83 -1.04
C ALA A 316 7.39 -17.59 -0.34
N ASN A 317 6.58 -17.79 0.69
CA ASN A 317 6.21 -16.74 1.65
C ASN A 317 7.07 -16.95 2.90
N PRO A 318 7.71 -15.89 3.42
CA PRO A 318 7.28 -14.49 3.25
C PRO A 318 7.90 -13.71 2.07
N THR A 319 8.90 -14.28 1.38
CA THR A 319 9.65 -13.64 0.28
C THR A 319 8.78 -12.99 -0.80
N GLU A 320 7.76 -13.68 -1.32
CA GLU A 320 6.88 -13.21 -2.39
C GLU A 320 6.11 -11.92 -2.01
N GLU A 321 5.48 -11.91 -0.83
CA GLU A 321 4.68 -10.77 -0.34
C GLU A 321 5.59 -9.62 0.14
N GLY A 322 6.79 -9.95 0.63
CA GLY A 322 7.84 -9.00 1.01
C GLY A 322 8.38 -8.22 -0.18
N LEU A 323 8.78 -8.92 -1.27
CA LEU A 323 9.20 -8.30 -2.53
C LEU A 323 8.09 -7.39 -3.06
N ALA A 324 6.86 -7.90 -3.13
CA ALA A 324 5.72 -7.14 -3.65
C ALA A 324 5.47 -5.87 -2.81
N SER A 325 5.63 -5.95 -1.49
CA SER A 325 5.50 -4.81 -0.56
C SER A 325 6.59 -3.76 -0.78
N LEU A 326 7.87 -4.17 -0.87
CA LEU A 326 9.00 -3.28 -1.20
C LEU A 326 8.77 -2.59 -2.55
N HIS A 327 8.46 -3.38 -3.59
CA HIS A 327 8.22 -2.89 -4.94
C HIS A 327 7.06 -1.88 -5.03
N SER A 328 6.09 -1.97 -4.12
CA SER A 328 4.99 -1.00 -4.02
C SER A 328 5.41 0.40 -3.53
N VAL A 329 6.53 0.51 -2.82
CA VAL A 329 7.09 1.79 -2.32
C VAL A 329 8.37 2.24 -3.01
N LEU A 330 9.09 1.32 -3.67
CA LEU A 330 10.45 1.45 -4.24
C LEU A 330 10.79 2.75 -5.00
N PHE A 331 9.83 3.43 -5.65
CA PHE A 331 10.10 4.73 -6.31
C PHE A 331 9.15 5.85 -5.83
N ARG A 332 8.64 5.78 -4.60
CA ARG A 332 7.94 6.90 -3.96
C ARG A 332 9.00 7.85 -3.41
N ARG A 333 8.83 9.17 -3.58
CA ARG A 333 9.70 10.20 -2.95
C ARG A 333 9.82 10.06 -1.42
N GLN A 334 8.87 9.39 -0.79
CA GLN A 334 8.86 9.08 0.64
C GLN A 334 8.37 7.62 0.80
N PRO A 335 9.27 6.62 0.72
CA PRO A 335 8.90 5.20 0.63
C PRO A 335 8.58 4.56 1.99
N PHE A 336 7.68 5.18 2.76
CA PHE A 336 7.24 4.66 4.05
C PHE A 336 6.44 3.35 3.91
N LEU A 337 6.80 2.36 4.73
CA LEU A 337 6.22 1.02 4.80
C LEU A 337 4.89 0.97 5.60
N TRP A 338 4.23 2.12 5.77
CA TRP A 338 3.05 2.33 6.62
C TRP A 338 2.02 1.19 6.55
N ARG A 339 1.64 0.74 5.34
CA ARG A 339 0.60 -0.28 5.18
C ARG A 339 1.04 -1.65 5.74
N ALA A 340 2.30 -2.04 5.55
CA ALA A 340 2.81 -3.30 6.11
C ALA A 340 2.91 -3.22 7.64
N ALA A 341 3.43 -2.10 8.15
CA ALA A 341 3.54 -1.85 9.58
C ALA A 341 2.17 -1.81 10.30
N LEU A 342 1.20 -1.05 9.77
CA LEU A 342 -0.12 -0.94 10.36
C LEU A 342 -0.93 -2.24 10.24
N LEU A 343 -0.79 -3.01 9.16
CA LEU A 343 -1.36 -4.37 9.10
C LEU A 343 -0.77 -5.26 10.20
N TYR A 344 0.55 -5.29 10.34
CA TYR A 344 1.23 -6.12 11.35
C TYR A 344 0.78 -5.74 12.78
N TYR A 345 0.77 -4.44 13.10
CA TYR A 345 0.30 -3.92 14.38
C TYR A 345 -1.18 -4.30 14.63
N THR A 346 -2.06 -4.03 13.67
CA THR A 346 -3.51 -4.33 13.79
C THR A 346 -3.76 -5.78 14.18
N ILE A 347 -3.02 -6.72 13.58
CA ILE A 347 -3.17 -8.16 13.85
C ILE A 347 -2.71 -8.51 15.27
N GLN A 348 -1.55 -7.99 15.69
CA GLN A 348 -1.04 -8.21 17.03
C GLN A 348 -2.02 -7.72 18.10
N ARG A 349 -2.63 -6.54 17.89
CA ARG A 349 -3.68 -6.01 18.78
C ARG A 349 -4.97 -6.82 18.72
N ALA A 350 -5.42 -7.24 17.53
CA ALA A 350 -6.64 -8.04 17.35
C ALA A 350 -6.63 -9.35 18.13
N ALA A 351 -5.46 -9.98 18.30
CA ALA A 351 -5.30 -11.19 19.11
C ALA A 351 -5.73 -11.03 20.58
N HIS A 352 -5.76 -9.80 21.10
CA HIS A 352 -6.04 -9.48 22.51
C HIS A 352 -7.25 -8.56 22.71
N MET A 353 -7.97 -8.17 21.65
CA MET A 353 -9.02 -7.15 21.67
C MET A 353 -10.30 -7.59 20.95
N SER A 354 -11.44 -7.05 21.38
CA SER A 354 -12.68 -7.04 20.59
C SER A 354 -12.55 -6.15 19.35
N PHE A 355 -13.51 -6.24 18.42
CA PHE A 355 -13.55 -5.35 17.25
C PHE A 355 -13.68 -3.86 17.63
N CYS A 356 -14.58 -3.51 18.55
CA CYS A 356 -14.74 -2.09 18.95
C CYS A 356 -13.52 -1.55 19.70
N GLN A 357 -12.87 -2.38 20.54
CA GLN A 357 -11.60 -2.03 21.20
C GLN A 357 -10.49 -1.80 20.18
N LEU A 358 -10.31 -2.70 19.21
CA LEU A 358 -9.33 -2.56 18.14
C LEU A 358 -9.57 -1.30 17.29
N PHE A 359 -10.83 -1.00 16.98
CA PHE A 359 -11.22 0.20 16.23
C PHE A 359 -10.91 1.51 16.98
N GLN A 360 -11.01 1.49 18.31
CA GLN A 360 -10.64 2.62 19.16
C GLN A 360 -9.11 2.75 19.29
N ASP A 361 -8.40 1.63 19.49
CA ASP A 361 -6.93 1.55 19.55
C ASP A 361 -6.28 2.11 18.26
N LEU A 362 -6.76 1.72 17.08
CA LEU A 362 -6.30 2.28 15.80
C LEU A 362 -6.62 3.77 15.62
N GLY A 363 -7.54 4.33 16.42
CA GLY A 363 -7.91 5.75 16.41
C GLY A 363 -6.75 6.69 16.76
N GLN A 364 -5.72 6.19 17.43
CA GLN A 364 -4.50 6.94 17.74
C GLN A 364 -3.60 7.18 16.51
N PHE A 365 -3.82 6.46 15.39
CA PHE A 365 -2.99 6.50 14.17
C PHE A 365 -3.78 6.91 12.91
N VAL A 366 -5.05 6.50 12.83
CA VAL A 366 -5.93 6.72 11.68
C VAL A 366 -7.21 7.38 12.18
N GLN A 367 -7.54 8.55 11.66
CA GLN A 367 -8.75 9.29 12.03
C GLN A 367 -9.96 8.75 11.26
N ASP A 368 -9.80 8.45 9.97
CA ASP A 368 -10.90 7.96 9.12
C ASP A 368 -11.50 6.64 9.62
N ALA A 369 -12.82 6.66 9.84
CA ALA A 369 -13.57 5.52 10.38
C ALA A 369 -13.72 4.37 9.37
N ASN A 370 -13.79 4.64 8.08
CA ASN A 370 -13.89 3.59 7.05
C ASN A 370 -12.55 2.87 6.90
N VAL A 371 -11.44 3.62 6.90
CA VAL A 371 -10.10 3.03 6.87
C VAL A 371 -9.87 2.16 8.11
N ARG A 372 -10.19 2.63 9.32
CA ARG A 372 -10.12 1.80 10.53
C ARG A 372 -11.01 0.57 10.48
N TRP A 373 -12.22 0.69 9.95
CA TRP A 373 -13.13 -0.44 9.72
C TRP A 373 -12.49 -1.50 8.81
N GLU A 374 -11.87 -1.10 7.68
CA GLU A 374 -11.14 -2.04 6.80
C GLU A 374 -10.01 -2.77 7.53
N TYR A 375 -9.20 -2.07 8.32
CA TYR A 375 -8.14 -2.71 9.12
C TYR A 375 -8.72 -3.70 10.14
N CYS A 376 -9.80 -3.35 10.84
CA CYS A 376 -10.45 -4.24 11.82
C CYS A 376 -11.07 -5.47 11.16
N VAL A 377 -11.80 -5.31 10.03
CA VAL A 377 -12.33 -6.43 9.23
C VAL A 377 -11.21 -7.33 8.74
N ARG A 378 -10.11 -6.76 8.24
CA ARG A 378 -8.93 -7.56 7.84
C ARG A 378 -8.31 -8.30 9.03
N ALA A 379 -8.27 -7.65 10.20
CA ALA A 379 -7.90 -8.20 11.51
C ALA A 379 -8.72 -9.44 11.95
N LYS A 380 -10.04 -9.36 11.80
CA LYS A 380 -11.04 -10.26 12.43
C LYS A 380 -11.71 -11.26 11.49
N ARG A 381 -11.43 -11.24 10.18
CA ARG A 381 -12.09 -12.14 9.20
C ARG A 381 -11.94 -13.63 9.57
N GLY A 382 -12.99 -14.41 9.37
CA GLY A 382 -13.08 -15.80 9.81
C GLY A 382 -13.53 -15.99 11.26
N GLN A 383 -13.78 -14.92 12.03
CA GLN A 383 -14.51 -14.96 13.30
C GLN A 383 -15.95 -14.53 13.07
N THR A 384 -16.90 -15.27 13.67
CA THR A 384 -18.33 -14.93 13.68
C THR A 384 -18.61 -13.86 14.73
N ASP A 385 -18.40 -14.18 16.01
CA ASP A 385 -18.48 -13.19 17.10
C ASP A 385 -17.15 -12.43 17.21
N THR A 386 -17.14 -11.17 16.78
CA THR A 386 -15.96 -10.31 16.88
C THR A 386 -15.81 -9.59 18.22
N SER A 387 -16.69 -9.87 19.19
CA SER A 387 -16.50 -9.42 20.58
C SER A 387 -15.34 -10.16 21.26
N GLN A 388 -15.02 -11.37 20.81
CA GLN A 388 -13.93 -12.17 21.34
C GLN A 388 -12.54 -11.68 20.88
N PRO A 389 -11.48 -11.87 21.69
CA PRO A 389 -10.10 -11.78 21.24
C PRO A 389 -9.76 -12.83 20.16
N GLY A 390 -8.80 -12.51 19.29
CA GLY A 390 -8.32 -13.42 18.24
C GLY A 390 -8.11 -12.70 16.90
N CYS A 391 -7.28 -13.27 16.02
CA CYS A 391 -6.89 -12.62 14.75
C CYS A 391 -6.95 -13.55 13.54
N PHE A 392 -6.78 -12.97 12.34
CA PHE A 392 -6.42 -13.68 11.12
C PHE A 392 -5.08 -13.15 10.60
N SER A 393 -3.98 -13.79 10.99
CA SER A 393 -2.62 -13.25 10.91
C SER A 393 -1.96 -13.26 9.53
N LYS A 394 -2.66 -13.73 8.47
CA LYS A 394 -2.11 -13.81 7.11
C LYS A 394 -1.42 -12.51 6.65
N ASP A 395 -1.97 -11.35 7.00
CA ASP A 395 -1.47 -10.05 6.57
C ASP A 395 -0.17 -9.60 7.29
N GLN A 396 0.34 -10.31 8.32
CA GLN A 396 1.65 -10.01 8.92
C GLN A 396 2.82 -10.30 7.97
N VAL A 397 2.61 -11.21 7.01
CA VAL A 397 3.59 -11.62 5.98
C VAL A 397 4.17 -10.43 5.20
N TYR A 398 3.43 -9.32 5.09
CA TYR A 398 3.88 -8.12 4.38
C TYR A 398 5.06 -7.44 5.08
N LEU A 399 5.04 -7.32 6.41
CA LEU A 399 6.17 -6.72 7.14
C LEU A 399 7.28 -7.74 7.37
N ASP A 400 6.93 -8.96 7.76
CA ASP A 400 7.87 -10.08 7.96
C ASP A 400 8.74 -10.32 6.71
N GLY A 401 8.13 -10.36 5.53
CA GLY A 401 8.86 -10.49 4.27
C GLY A 401 9.72 -9.28 3.91
N VAL A 402 9.21 -8.06 4.15
CA VAL A 402 9.97 -6.82 3.95
C VAL A 402 11.24 -6.81 4.79
N LEU A 403 11.14 -7.08 6.09
CA LEU A 403 12.27 -6.98 7.01
C LEU A 403 13.31 -8.08 6.74
N ARG A 404 12.90 -9.30 6.36
CA ARG A 404 13.82 -10.36 5.90
C ARG A 404 14.57 -9.99 4.62
N ILE A 405 13.87 -9.47 3.62
CA ILE A 405 14.53 -9.08 2.36
C ILE A 405 15.45 -7.89 2.58
N LEU A 406 15.10 -6.95 3.46
CA LEU A 406 15.98 -5.83 3.81
C LEU A 406 17.21 -6.30 4.58
N ARG A 407 17.07 -7.17 5.60
CA ARG A 407 18.19 -7.82 6.31
C ARG A 407 19.20 -8.46 5.35
N TYR A 408 18.71 -9.22 4.37
CA TYR A 408 19.56 -9.96 3.43
C TYR A 408 19.78 -9.24 2.07
N ARG A 409 19.40 -7.96 1.93
CA ARG A 409 19.45 -7.24 0.64
C ARG A 409 20.84 -7.20 0.02
N GLN A 410 21.90 -7.20 0.82
CA GLN A 410 23.27 -7.15 0.32
C GLN A 410 23.69 -8.48 -0.33
N THR A 411 23.28 -9.62 0.23
CA THR A 411 23.64 -10.97 -0.25
C THR A 411 22.68 -11.53 -1.31
N ILE A 412 21.41 -11.12 -1.33
CA ILE A 412 20.42 -11.62 -2.31
C ILE A 412 20.80 -11.23 -3.75
N ASP A 413 20.90 -12.25 -4.62
CA ASP A 413 20.87 -12.09 -6.08
C ASP A 413 19.43 -11.86 -6.54
N PHE A 414 19.05 -10.59 -6.63
CA PHE A 414 17.67 -10.18 -6.97
C PHE A 414 17.26 -10.53 -8.40
N GLN A 415 18.18 -10.60 -9.36
CA GLN A 415 17.85 -10.98 -10.74
C GLN A 415 17.65 -12.50 -10.86
N LEU A 416 18.53 -13.30 -10.24
CA LEU A 416 18.33 -14.74 -10.15
C LEU A 416 17.06 -15.08 -9.36
N LEU A 417 16.80 -14.44 -8.22
CA LEU A 417 15.56 -14.60 -7.46
C LEU A 417 14.31 -14.28 -8.29
N ALA A 418 14.35 -13.28 -9.18
CA ALA A 418 13.26 -13.00 -10.11
C ALA A 418 13.11 -14.08 -11.20
N ALA A 419 14.22 -14.58 -11.76
CA ALA A 419 14.25 -15.62 -12.79
C ALA A 419 13.79 -17.01 -12.28
N LEU A 420 14.16 -17.39 -11.06
CA LEU A 420 13.76 -18.64 -10.40
C LEU A 420 12.25 -18.68 -10.04
N GLY A 421 11.53 -17.57 -10.17
CA GLY A 421 10.08 -17.50 -9.97
C GLY A 421 9.69 -17.48 -8.49
N LYS A 422 8.71 -18.30 -8.09
CA LYS A 422 8.12 -18.28 -6.74
C LYS A 422 8.86 -19.25 -5.82
N VAL A 423 10.05 -18.85 -5.41
CA VAL A 423 10.93 -19.52 -4.43
C VAL A 423 11.24 -18.58 -3.26
N SER A 424 11.79 -19.08 -2.15
CA SER A 424 12.33 -18.18 -1.12
C SER A 424 13.68 -17.58 -1.57
N TYR A 425 14.09 -16.45 -0.98
CA TYR A 425 15.42 -15.89 -1.25
C TYR A 425 16.53 -16.82 -0.72
N GLU A 426 16.21 -17.60 0.32
CA GLU A 426 17.09 -18.60 0.95
C GLU A 426 17.39 -19.80 0.03
N ASP A 427 16.52 -20.10 -0.94
CA ASP A 427 16.68 -21.24 -1.86
C ASP A 427 17.54 -20.88 -3.10
N VAL A 428 17.89 -19.60 -3.29
CA VAL A 428 18.40 -19.07 -4.56
C VAL A 428 19.68 -19.74 -5.03
N ASP A 429 20.69 -19.87 -4.16
CA ASP A 429 21.98 -20.48 -4.52
C ASP A 429 21.90 -22.00 -4.71
N GLN A 430 21.04 -22.68 -3.93
CA GLN A 430 20.72 -24.10 -4.09
C GLN A 430 20.07 -24.40 -5.45
N LEU A 431 19.31 -23.44 -6.00
CA LEU A 431 18.58 -23.61 -7.27
C LEU A 431 19.30 -23.03 -8.49
N ARG A 432 20.35 -22.23 -8.29
CA ARG A 432 21.23 -21.70 -9.34
C ARG A 432 21.63 -22.73 -10.42
N PRO A 433 22.05 -23.99 -10.10
CA PRO A 433 22.41 -24.98 -11.12
C PRO A 433 21.23 -25.76 -11.73
N PHE A 434 20.00 -25.52 -11.28
CA PHE A 434 18.79 -26.25 -11.72
C PHE A 434 17.73 -25.36 -12.39
N GLY A 435 17.92 -24.04 -12.38
CA GLY A 435 16.99 -23.08 -12.97
C GLY A 435 17.02 -23.07 -14.48
N VAL A 436 15.83 -23.05 -15.09
CA VAL A 436 15.65 -22.62 -16.49
C VAL A 436 15.73 -21.09 -16.48
N LEU A 437 16.77 -20.51 -17.07
CA LEU A 437 17.02 -19.07 -17.03
C LEU A 437 16.76 -18.40 -18.39
N GLU A 438 16.76 -19.19 -19.46
CA GLU A 438 16.38 -18.82 -20.80
C GLU A 438 14.97 -18.22 -20.83
N GLN A 439 14.81 -17.08 -21.52
CA GLN A 439 13.51 -16.40 -21.69
C GLN A 439 12.79 -16.02 -20.38
N THR A 440 13.50 -16.00 -19.24
CA THR A 440 12.95 -15.47 -17.98
C THR A 440 12.76 -13.95 -18.04
N ARG A 441 11.70 -13.46 -17.39
CA ARG A 441 11.28 -12.05 -17.44
C ARG A 441 11.73 -11.34 -16.17
N ILE A 442 12.77 -10.52 -16.28
CA ILE A 442 13.20 -9.59 -15.23
C ILE A 442 12.35 -8.30 -15.35
N PRO A 443 11.66 -7.84 -14.30
CA PRO A 443 10.88 -6.61 -14.34
C PRO A 443 11.76 -5.40 -14.67
N HIS A 444 11.26 -4.42 -15.43
CA HIS A 444 12.05 -3.27 -15.88
C HIS A 444 12.70 -2.51 -14.70
N PHE A 445 12.05 -2.44 -13.55
CA PHE A 445 12.59 -1.76 -12.35
C PHE A 445 13.68 -2.55 -11.60
N MET A 446 14.05 -3.76 -12.06
CA MET A 446 15.12 -4.61 -11.51
C MET A 446 16.25 -4.86 -12.53
N GLN A 447 16.18 -4.25 -13.72
CA GLN A 447 17.22 -4.37 -14.75
C GLN A 447 18.49 -3.60 -14.36
N ASP A 448 18.33 -2.39 -13.81
CA ASP A 448 19.40 -1.66 -13.12
C ASP A 448 19.42 -2.06 -11.65
N LEU A 449 20.37 -2.94 -11.29
CA LEU A 449 20.53 -3.43 -9.92
C LEU A 449 21.13 -2.37 -8.98
N GLU A 450 21.86 -1.39 -9.48
CA GLU A 450 22.49 -0.35 -8.65
C GLU A 450 21.43 0.64 -8.18
N ILE A 451 20.61 1.17 -9.10
CA ILE A 451 19.44 1.99 -8.76
C ILE A 451 18.49 1.21 -7.85
N TYR A 452 18.24 -0.08 -8.13
CA TYR A 452 17.39 -0.93 -7.30
C TYR A 452 17.92 -1.05 -5.86
N ARG A 453 19.21 -1.34 -5.67
CA ARG A 453 19.86 -1.41 -4.34
C ARG A 453 19.80 -0.07 -3.61
N GLN A 454 20.10 1.04 -4.29
CA GLN A 454 19.97 2.39 -3.72
C GLN A 454 18.54 2.70 -3.23
N GLN A 455 17.50 2.19 -3.90
CA GLN A 455 16.13 2.35 -3.42
C GLN A 455 15.83 1.50 -2.17
N LEU A 456 16.47 0.34 -1.99
CA LEU A 456 16.32 -0.46 -0.76
C LEU A 456 16.98 0.25 0.44
N GLU A 457 18.17 0.84 0.28
CA GLU A 457 18.77 1.69 1.32
C GLU A 457 17.89 2.92 1.62
N HIS A 458 17.32 3.55 0.58
CA HIS A 458 16.38 4.67 0.76
C HIS A 458 15.11 4.26 1.51
N ILE A 459 14.61 3.03 1.33
CA ILE A 459 13.54 2.45 2.15
C ILE A 459 13.99 2.33 3.61
N MET A 460 15.13 1.72 3.91
CA MET A 460 15.59 1.56 5.30
C MET A 460 15.79 2.90 6.00
N ALA A 461 16.52 3.83 5.38
CA ALA A 461 16.75 5.16 5.93
C ALA A 461 15.45 5.96 6.14
N THR A 462 14.48 5.88 5.21
CA THR A 462 13.18 6.55 5.38
C THR A 462 12.38 5.97 6.55
N ASN A 463 12.47 4.66 6.77
CA ASN A 463 11.68 3.94 7.76
C ASN A 463 12.38 3.81 9.13
N LYS A 464 13.56 4.40 9.29
CA LYS A 464 14.42 4.30 10.49
C LYS A 464 14.72 2.84 10.90
N LEU A 465 14.97 1.98 9.91
CA LEU A 465 15.33 0.59 10.15
C LEU A 465 16.85 0.46 10.31
N ASP A 466 17.29 -0.19 11.38
CA ASP A 466 18.70 -0.39 11.74
C ASP A 466 19.21 -1.79 11.35
N GLU A 467 20.48 -1.89 10.96
CA GLU A 467 21.10 -3.15 10.52
C GLU A 467 21.40 -4.07 11.70
N GLU A 468 21.89 -3.54 12.83
CA GLU A 468 22.22 -4.34 14.01
C GLU A 468 20.95 -4.86 14.71
N GLU A 469 19.89 -4.06 14.73
CA GLU A 469 18.55 -4.50 15.17
C GLU A 469 18.01 -5.62 14.28
N LEU A 470 18.05 -5.46 12.96
CA LEU A 470 17.63 -6.51 12.03
C LEU A 470 18.48 -7.78 12.19
N GLY A 471 19.80 -7.69 12.33
CA GLY A 471 20.68 -8.84 12.57
C GLY A 471 20.41 -9.58 13.88
N ARG A 472 19.96 -8.86 14.93
CA ARG A 472 19.54 -9.49 16.21
C ARG A 472 18.17 -10.17 16.13
N LEU A 473 17.26 -9.67 15.30
CA LEU A 473 15.91 -10.23 15.11
C LEU A 473 15.85 -11.35 14.06
N LEU A 474 16.82 -11.34 13.14
CA LEU A 474 16.98 -12.26 12.02
C LEU A 474 18.47 -12.64 11.90
N PRO A 475 18.97 -13.50 12.80
CA PRO A 475 20.29 -14.11 12.67
C PRO A 475 20.35 -15.03 11.44
N ASP A 476 21.58 -15.33 11.04
CA ASP A 476 21.96 -16.10 9.85
C ASP A 476 21.76 -17.63 10.01
#